data_AF-X1GG25-F1
#
_entry.id   AF-X1GG25-F1
#
_cell.length_a   1.000
_cell.length_b   1.000
_cell.length_c   1.000
_cell.angle_alpha   90.00
_cell.angle_beta   90.00
_cell.angle_gamma   90.00
#
_symmetry.space_group_name_H-M   'P 1'
#
loop_
_entity.id
_entity.type
_entity.pdbx_description
1 polymer ?
#
loop_
_entity_poly.entity_id
_entity_poly.type
_entity_poly.pdbx_seq_one_letter_code
_entity_poly.pdbx_strand_id
1 'polypeptide(L)'
;MLLASGCGALRRAEIRNAARVFSDHPGSNVFVQDNDPELIRDALPFVLKTYEALLASDPKNRDLYLATADAFARYASAFVHAEAERLEKVDFQRAQYLRRRATKLYLRGRNYAVAGLTLDYPDFEKRLREDLQRILHALSEKDVPLLFWAAAGWAGAISTDVNNMSLVAELPIVEAMMR
;
A
#
# COMPACT_ATOMS: atom_id res chain seq x y z
N MET A 1 23.87 -36.51 -5.85
CA MET A 1 23.10 -35.37 -6.41
C MET A 1 22.66 -34.43 -5.28
N LEU A 2 23.48 -33.45 -4.86
CA LEU A 2 23.11 -32.60 -3.71
C LEU A 2 23.73 -31.18 -3.64
N LEU A 3 24.13 -30.54 -4.75
CA LEU A 3 24.86 -29.25 -4.68
C LEU A 3 24.31 -28.09 -5.54
N ALA A 4 23.01 -28.04 -5.83
CA ALA A 4 22.44 -26.94 -6.63
C ALA A 4 21.57 -25.92 -5.84
N SER A 5 21.35 -26.10 -4.54
CA SER A 5 20.40 -25.27 -3.77
C SER A 5 21.02 -24.05 -3.06
N GLY A 6 22.36 -23.92 -3.07
CA GLY A 6 23.10 -22.95 -2.24
C GLY A 6 23.01 -21.48 -2.69
N CYS A 7 23.27 -21.19 -3.98
CA CYS A 7 23.28 -19.80 -4.46
C CYS A 7 21.89 -19.15 -4.46
N GLY A 8 20.83 -19.92 -4.69
CA GLY A 8 19.46 -19.40 -4.63
C GLY A 8 19.03 -19.06 -3.20
N ALA A 9 19.48 -19.83 -2.20
CA ALA A 9 19.19 -19.56 -0.79
C ALA A 9 19.95 -18.34 -0.28
N LEU A 10 21.23 -18.20 -0.62
CA LEU A 10 22.05 -17.03 -0.26
C LEU A 10 21.53 -15.75 -0.91
N ARG A 11 21.25 -15.78 -2.21
CA ARG A 11 20.66 -14.63 -2.92
C ARG A 11 19.31 -14.21 -2.32
N ARG A 12 18.44 -15.17 -1.96
CA ARG A 12 17.17 -14.88 -1.28
C ARG A 12 17.38 -14.30 0.12
N ALA A 13 18.37 -14.78 0.87
CA ALA A 13 18.69 -14.25 2.18
C ALA A 13 19.20 -12.80 2.11
N GLU A 14 20.04 -12.47 1.13
CA GLU A 14 20.53 -11.11 0.89
C GLU A 14 19.39 -10.16 0.48
N ILE A 15 18.52 -10.57 -0.44
CA ILE A 15 17.33 -9.80 -0.84
C ILE A 15 16.42 -9.58 0.37
N ARG A 16 16.22 -10.60 1.21
CA ARG A 16 15.42 -10.50 2.42
C ARG A 16 16.06 -9.54 3.43
N ASN A 17 17.38 -9.51 3.56
CA ASN A 17 18.06 -8.55 4.43
C ASN A 17 17.93 -7.11 3.92
N ALA A 18 18.08 -6.88 2.62
CA ALA A 18 17.83 -5.57 2.02
C ALA A 18 16.36 -5.14 2.23
N ALA A 19 15.41 -6.04 1.96
CA ALA A 19 14.00 -5.80 2.24
C ALA A 19 13.74 -5.47 3.71
N ARG A 20 14.39 -6.17 4.66
CA ARG A 20 14.28 -5.88 6.10
C ARG A 20 14.80 -4.50 6.47
N VAL A 21 15.92 -4.03 5.91
CA VAL A 21 16.41 -2.66 6.17
C VAL A 21 15.37 -1.59 5.81
N PHE A 22 14.55 -1.88 4.79
CA PHE A 22 13.51 -0.99 4.31
C PHE A 22 12.14 -1.21 4.99
N SER A 23 11.79 -2.45 5.36
CA SER A 23 10.52 -2.80 5.99
C SER A 23 10.54 -2.71 7.51
N ASP A 24 11.71 -2.88 8.14
CA ASP A 24 11.88 -2.62 9.57
C ASP A 24 11.75 -1.11 9.79
N HIS A 25 10.87 -0.75 10.71
CA HIS A 25 10.53 0.62 11.10
C HIS A 25 11.72 1.55 11.41
N PRO A 26 12.94 1.13 11.79
CA PRO A 26 14.13 2.01 11.83
C PRO A 26 14.43 2.78 10.53
N GLY A 27 14.17 2.23 9.33
CA GLY A 27 14.31 2.96 8.06
C GLY A 27 13.18 3.98 7.82
N SER A 28 12.01 3.78 8.44
CA SER A 28 10.92 4.77 8.45
C SER A 28 11.24 5.97 9.35
N ASN A 29 12.15 5.78 10.32
CA ASN A 29 12.50 6.82 11.29
C ASN A 29 13.24 7.99 10.62
N VAL A 30 14.06 7.75 9.60
CA VAL A 30 14.73 8.85 8.88
C VAL A 30 13.74 9.72 8.11
N PHE A 31 12.65 9.17 7.56
CA PHE A 31 11.63 9.98 6.88
C PHE A 31 10.69 10.68 7.87
N VAL A 32 10.34 10.01 8.97
CA VAL A 32 9.40 10.55 9.97
C VAL A 32 10.06 11.62 10.85
N GLN A 33 11.38 11.55 11.08
CA GLN A 33 12.14 12.53 11.85
C GLN A 33 12.72 13.67 11.01
N ASP A 34 12.64 13.59 9.68
CA ASP A 34 13.13 14.64 8.80
C ASP A 34 12.12 15.80 8.76
N ASN A 35 12.64 17.01 8.88
CA ASN A 35 11.85 18.25 8.93
C ASN A 35 11.77 18.94 7.56
N ASP A 36 12.38 18.38 6.52
CA ASP A 36 12.33 18.86 5.14
C ASP A 36 11.29 18.05 4.32
N PRO A 37 10.05 18.56 4.17
CA PRO A 37 9.01 17.87 3.42
C PRO A 37 9.30 17.79 1.92
N GLU A 38 10.15 18.66 1.36
CA GLU A 38 10.52 18.64 -0.06
C GLU A 38 11.51 17.52 -0.33
N LEU A 39 12.51 17.36 0.54
CA LEU A 39 13.46 16.25 0.46
C LEU A 39 12.75 14.89 0.57
N ILE A 40 11.82 14.75 1.52
CA ILE A 40 11.01 13.54 1.68
C ILE A 40 10.20 13.27 0.42
N ARG A 41 9.51 14.30 -0.10
CA ARG A 41 8.68 14.21 -1.31
C ARG A 41 9.47 13.71 -2.51
N ASP A 42 10.69 14.20 -2.69
CA ASP A 42 11.54 13.88 -3.84
C ASP A 42 12.20 12.50 -3.71
N ALA A 43 12.46 12.02 -2.49
CA ALA A 43 13.02 10.70 -2.24
C ALA A 43 11.99 9.56 -2.36
N LEU A 44 10.75 9.77 -1.90
CA LEU A 44 9.74 8.71 -1.80
C LEU A 44 9.44 7.96 -3.12
N PRO A 45 9.38 8.59 -4.31
CA PRO A 45 9.17 7.87 -5.56
C PRO A 45 10.20 6.76 -5.82
N PHE A 46 11.47 6.99 -5.47
CA PHE A 46 12.53 5.98 -5.58
C PHE A 46 12.31 4.85 -4.57
N VAL A 47 11.96 5.18 -3.33
CA VAL A 47 11.64 4.21 -2.27
C VAL A 47 10.49 3.30 -2.70
N LEU A 48 9.39 3.87 -3.18
CA LEU A 48 8.24 3.12 -3.68
C LEU A 48 8.65 2.13 -4.77
N LYS A 49 9.44 2.58 -5.74
CA LYS A 49 9.94 1.71 -6.82
C LYS A 49 10.90 0.63 -6.34
N THR A 50 11.71 0.95 -5.34
CA THR A 50 12.60 -0.03 -4.71
C THR A 50 11.80 -1.14 -4.03
N TYR A 51 10.72 -0.80 -3.33
CA TYR A 51 9.86 -1.80 -2.68
C TYR A 51 9.16 -2.69 -3.72
N GLU A 52 8.63 -2.11 -4.81
CA GLU A 52 8.05 -2.89 -5.91
C GLU A 52 9.08 -3.87 -6.52
N ALA A 53 10.33 -3.42 -6.71
CA ALA A 53 11.40 -4.25 -7.26
C ALA A 53 11.83 -5.38 -6.30
N LEU A 54 11.87 -5.09 -4.99
CA LEU A 54 12.15 -6.08 -3.96
C LEU A 54 11.01 -7.12 -3.87
N LEU A 55 9.75 -6.71 -3.99
CA LEU A 55 8.60 -7.63 -4.03
C LEU A 55 8.63 -8.54 -5.25
N ALA A 56 9.06 -8.04 -6.41
CA ALA A 56 9.26 -8.89 -7.58
C ALA A 56 10.32 -9.98 -7.33
N SER A 57 11.25 -9.74 -6.41
CA SER A 57 12.34 -10.66 -6.06
C SER A 57 12.01 -11.58 -4.87
N ASP A 58 11.20 -11.11 -3.92
CA ASP A 58 10.72 -11.87 -2.75
C ASP A 58 9.19 -11.74 -2.58
N PRO A 59 8.39 -12.38 -3.47
CA PRO A 59 6.94 -12.23 -3.52
C PRO A 59 6.21 -12.92 -2.36
N LYS A 60 6.93 -13.52 -1.41
CA LYS A 60 6.36 -14.12 -0.20
C LYS A 60 6.64 -13.28 1.05
N ASN A 61 7.22 -12.10 0.88
CA ASN A 61 7.57 -11.21 1.98
C ASN A 61 6.37 -10.35 2.40
N ARG A 62 5.64 -10.83 3.40
CA ARG A 62 4.44 -10.17 3.95
C ARG A 62 4.72 -8.78 4.51
N ASP A 63 5.83 -8.61 5.22
CA ASP A 63 6.20 -7.32 5.82
C ASP A 63 6.53 -6.29 4.75
N LEU A 64 7.14 -6.72 3.65
CA LEU A 64 7.38 -5.85 2.51
C LEU A 64 6.08 -5.45 1.79
N TYR A 65 5.08 -6.34 1.69
CA TYR A 65 3.74 -5.95 1.21
C TYR A 65 3.11 -4.88 2.10
N LEU A 66 3.21 -5.03 3.42
CA LEU A 66 2.72 -4.04 4.38
C LEU A 66 3.42 -2.68 4.20
N ALA A 67 4.75 -2.67 4.19
CA ALA A 67 5.54 -1.46 4.01
C ALA A 67 5.25 -0.77 2.66
N THR A 68 5.03 -1.56 1.60
CA THR A 68 4.68 -1.05 0.27
C THR A 68 3.29 -0.43 0.26
N ALA A 69 2.29 -1.11 0.84
CA ALA A 69 0.94 -0.61 0.91
C ALA A 69 0.85 0.73 1.66
N ASP A 70 1.49 0.78 2.83
CA ASP A 70 1.59 1.97 3.65
C ASP A 70 2.24 3.14 2.89
N ALA A 71 3.43 2.92 2.34
CA ALA A 71 4.18 3.97 1.64
C ALA A 71 3.41 4.56 0.46
N PHE A 72 2.71 3.73 -0.33
CA PHE A 72 1.86 4.22 -1.43
C PHE A 72 0.69 5.07 -0.92
N ALA A 73 0.01 4.63 0.14
CA ALA A 73 -1.11 5.36 0.71
C ALA A 73 -0.68 6.71 1.32
N ARG A 74 0.42 6.74 2.08
CA ARG A 74 0.98 7.99 2.64
C ARG A 74 1.45 8.94 1.55
N TYR A 75 2.19 8.46 0.55
CA TYR A 75 2.66 9.29 -0.55
C TYR A 75 1.49 9.88 -1.35
N ALA A 76 0.48 9.07 -1.64
CA ALA A 76 -0.74 9.52 -2.31
C ALA A 76 -1.43 10.64 -1.51
N SER A 77 -1.56 10.45 -0.20
CA SER A 77 -2.21 11.42 0.69
C SER A 77 -1.43 12.73 0.81
N ALA A 78 -0.19 12.65 1.28
CA ALA A 78 0.58 13.82 1.71
C ALA A 78 1.07 14.70 0.55
N PHE A 79 1.35 14.12 -0.62
CA PHE A 79 2.04 14.84 -1.70
C PHE A 79 1.26 14.93 -3.00
N VAL A 80 0.27 14.06 -3.23
CA VAL A 80 -0.49 14.06 -4.49
C VAL A 80 -1.91 14.56 -4.28
N HIS A 81 -2.62 14.01 -3.30
CA HIS A 81 -3.99 14.39 -2.99
C HIS A 81 -4.04 15.79 -2.36
N ALA A 82 -3.21 16.05 -1.34
CA ALA A 82 -3.12 17.37 -0.71
C ALA A 82 -2.80 18.50 -1.72
N GLU A 83 -1.90 18.24 -2.67
CA GLU A 83 -1.59 19.20 -3.74
C GLU A 83 -2.78 19.41 -4.69
N ALA A 84 -3.56 18.36 -4.96
CA ALA A 84 -4.78 18.48 -5.74
C ALA A 84 -5.81 19.39 -5.05
N GLU A 85 -5.99 19.23 -3.74
CA GLU A 85 -6.88 20.07 -2.93
C GLU A 85 -6.42 21.53 -2.93
N ARG A 86 -5.11 21.76 -2.74
CA ARG A 86 -4.52 23.11 -2.77
C ARG A 86 -4.75 23.82 -4.10
N LEU A 87 -4.65 23.08 -5.22
CA LEU A 87 -4.79 23.63 -6.56
C LEU A 87 -6.23 23.77 -7.04
N GLU A 88 -7.23 23.21 -6.35
CA GLU A 88 -8.61 23.15 -6.85
C GLU A 88 -9.18 24.51 -7.30
N LYS A 89 -8.90 25.57 -6.53
CA LYS A 89 -9.40 26.94 -6.81
C LYS A 89 -8.47 27.75 -7.73
N VAL A 90 -7.25 27.26 -7.98
CA VAL A 90 -6.21 27.99 -8.72
C VAL A 90 -6.05 27.43 -10.14
N ASP A 91 -5.99 26.10 -10.24
CA ASP A 91 -5.86 25.34 -11.48
C ASP A 91 -6.67 24.05 -11.35
N PHE A 92 -7.96 24.16 -11.70
CA PHE A 92 -8.90 23.04 -11.62
C PHE A 92 -8.48 21.86 -12.50
N GLN A 93 -7.92 22.10 -13.69
CA GLN A 93 -7.50 21.03 -14.60
C GLN A 93 -6.33 20.24 -14.00
N ARG A 94 -5.35 20.93 -13.42
CA ARG A 94 -4.24 20.29 -12.72
C ARG A 94 -4.70 19.55 -11.47
N ALA A 95 -5.59 20.14 -10.68
CA ALA A 95 -6.19 19.48 -9.53
C ALA A 95 -6.90 18.18 -9.92
N GLN A 96 -7.70 18.19 -10.98
CA GLN A 96 -8.41 17.01 -11.47
C GLN A 96 -7.44 15.92 -11.97
N TYR A 97 -6.34 16.31 -12.63
CA TYR A 97 -5.27 15.38 -12.99
C TYR A 97 -4.65 14.72 -11.75
N LEU A 98 -4.34 15.51 -10.72
CA LEU A 98 -3.72 15.01 -9.50
C LEU A 98 -4.68 14.12 -8.69
N ARG A 99 -5.98 14.44 -8.62
CA ARG A 99 -7.01 13.56 -8.04
C ARG A 99 -6.98 12.17 -8.68
N ARG A 100 -7.08 12.10 -10.01
CA ARG A 100 -6.99 10.82 -10.74
C ARG A 100 -5.68 10.08 -10.49
N ARG A 101 -4.57 10.81 -10.35
CA ARG A 101 -3.26 10.23 -10.01
C ARG A 101 -3.27 9.66 -8.59
N ALA A 102 -3.79 10.40 -7.62
CA ALA A 102 -3.93 9.97 -6.23
C ALA A 102 -4.83 8.74 -6.11
N THR A 103 -5.98 8.70 -6.79
CA THR A 103 -6.86 7.51 -6.84
C THR A 103 -6.08 6.26 -7.24
N LYS A 104 -5.29 6.34 -8.31
CA LYS A 104 -4.48 5.21 -8.81
C LYS A 104 -3.41 4.78 -7.81
N LEU A 105 -2.79 5.72 -7.10
CA LEU A 105 -1.75 5.41 -6.10
C LEU A 105 -2.35 4.77 -4.84
N TYR A 106 -3.47 5.30 -4.36
CA TYR A 106 -4.24 4.72 -3.26
C TYR A 106 -4.69 3.29 -3.56
N LEU A 107 -5.31 3.06 -4.72
CA LEU A 107 -5.72 1.72 -5.15
C LEU A 107 -4.53 0.78 -5.33
N ARG A 108 -3.37 1.28 -5.75
CA ARG A 108 -2.15 0.48 -5.83
C ARG A 108 -1.67 0.06 -4.44
N GLY A 109 -1.65 0.98 -3.47
CA GLY A 109 -1.33 0.67 -2.07
C GLY A 109 -2.29 -0.38 -1.50
N ARG A 110 -3.60 -0.19 -1.69
CA ARG A 110 -4.63 -1.19 -1.35
C ARG A 110 -4.32 -2.56 -1.96
N ASN A 111 -3.98 -2.63 -3.25
CA ASN A 111 -3.69 -3.89 -3.92
C ASN A 111 -2.48 -4.61 -3.31
N TYR A 112 -1.45 -3.89 -2.87
CA TYR A 112 -0.33 -4.50 -2.15
C TYR A 112 -0.74 -5.04 -0.78
N ALA A 113 -1.60 -4.32 -0.04
CA ALA A 113 -2.12 -4.81 1.23
C ALA A 113 -2.96 -6.10 1.04
N VAL A 114 -3.85 -6.10 0.05
CA VAL A 114 -4.65 -7.29 -0.33
C VAL A 114 -3.76 -8.45 -0.76
N ALA A 115 -2.70 -8.19 -1.54
CA ALA A 115 -1.74 -9.22 -1.93
C ALA A 115 -1.02 -9.82 -0.70
N GLY A 116 -0.65 -8.98 0.28
CA GLY A 116 -0.10 -9.44 1.55
C GLY A 116 -1.05 -10.34 2.33
N LEU A 117 -2.35 -10.00 2.39
CA LEU A 117 -3.38 -10.85 3.01
C LEU A 117 -3.57 -12.16 2.23
N THR A 118 -3.44 -12.11 0.91
CA THR A 118 -3.62 -13.28 0.03
C THR A 118 -2.55 -14.35 0.25
N LEU A 119 -1.40 -14.01 0.85
CA LEU A 119 -0.37 -14.99 1.22
C LEU A 119 -0.88 -16.01 2.26
N ASP A 120 -1.70 -15.55 3.21
CA ASP A 120 -2.29 -16.38 4.27
C ASP A 120 -3.73 -16.81 3.93
N TYR A 121 -4.43 -16.00 3.14
CA TYR A 121 -5.84 -16.18 2.79
C TYR A 121 -6.03 -16.18 1.27
N PRO A 122 -5.84 -17.31 0.58
CA PRO A 122 -6.04 -17.39 -0.86
C PRO A 122 -7.40 -16.84 -1.30
N ASP A 123 -7.40 -16.18 -2.46
CA ASP A 123 -8.56 -15.49 -3.04
C ASP A 123 -9.21 -14.45 -2.10
N PHE A 124 -8.42 -13.78 -1.25
CA PHE A 124 -8.93 -12.86 -0.22
C PHE A 124 -9.96 -11.86 -0.75
N GLU A 125 -9.66 -11.13 -1.83
CA GLU A 125 -10.57 -10.13 -2.39
C GLU A 125 -11.88 -10.75 -2.89
N LYS A 126 -11.81 -11.92 -3.54
CA LYS A 126 -13.01 -12.61 -4.01
C LYS A 126 -13.88 -13.02 -2.82
N ARG A 127 -13.27 -13.63 -1.80
CA ARG A 127 -13.97 -14.06 -0.57
C ARG A 127 -14.55 -12.89 0.21
N LEU A 128 -13.86 -11.73 0.22
CA LEU A 128 -14.35 -10.47 0.79
C LEU A 128 -15.62 -9.99 0.10
N ARG A 129 -15.73 -10.16 -1.21
CA ARG A 129 -16.92 -9.78 -1.99
C ARG A 129 -18.06 -10.80 -1.89
N GLU A 130 -17.74 -12.08 -1.67
CA GLU A 130 -18.73 -13.16 -1.53
C GLU A 130 -19.38 -13.18 -0.14
N ASP A 131 -18.58 -13.16 0.92
CA ASP A 131 -19.03 -13.21 2.31
C ASP A 131 -18.05 -12.44 3.20
N LEU A 132 -18.25 -11.12 3.22
CA LEU A 132 -17.46 -10.14 3.97
C LEU A 132 -17.31 -10.51 5.44
N GLN A 133 -18.41 -10.91 6.10
CA GLN A 133 -18.37 -11.23 7.54
C GLN A 133 -17.55 -12.49 7.80
N ARG A 134 -17.72 -13.53 6.99
CA ARG A 134 -16.96 -14.78 7.15
C ARG A 134 -15.46 -14.57 6.99
N ILE A 135 -15.03 -13.79 5.99
CA ILE A 135 -13.59 -13.58 5.81
C ILE A 135 -13.01 -12.72 6.92
N LEU A 136 -13.70 -11.67 7.36
CA LEU A 136 -13.22 -10.79 8.43
C LEU A 136 -13.12 -11.53 9.76
N HIS A 137 -14.07 -12.42 10.08
CA HIS A 137 -13.99 -13.28 11.26
C HIS A 137 -12.85 -14.32 11.22
N ALA A 138 -12.31 -14.62 10.04
CA ALA A 138 -11.19 -15.55 9.89
C ALA A 138 -9.82 -14.86 10.05
N LEU A 139 -9.79 -13.53 10.07
CA LEU A 139 -8.58 -12.76 10.30
C LEU A 139 -8.16 -12.80 11.78
N SER A 140 -6.88 -12.62 12.01
CA SER A 140 -6.27 -12.56 13.34
C SER A 140 -5.57 -11.21 13.57
N GLU A 141 -5.12 -10.95 14.79
CA GLU A 141 -4.46 -9.68 15.15
C GLU A 141 -3.27 -9.32 14.23
N LYS A 142 -2.52 -10.32 13.76
CA LYS A 142 -1.39 -10.11 12.84
C LYS A 142 -1.82 -9.46 11.51
N ASP A 143 -3.09 -9.61 11.12
CA ASP A 143 -3.67 -9.17 9.84
C ASP A 143 -4.18 -7.74 9.88
N VAL A 144 -4.39 -7.20 11.08
CA VAL A 144 -4.89 -5.83 11.30
C VAL A 144 -4.08 -4.78 10.53
N PRO A 145 -2.73 -4.77 10.51
CA PRO A 145 -1.99 -3.75 9.77
C PRO A 145 -2.26 -3.78 8.25
N LEU A 146 -2.32 -4.96 7.64
CA LEU A 146 -2.62 -5.08 6.21
C LEU A 146 -4.09 -4.75 5.93
N LEU A 147 -5.01 -5.21 6.79
CA LEU A 147 -6.43 -4.89 6.66
C LEU A 147 -6.67 -3.37 6.73
N PHE A 148 -6.01 -2.70 7.69
CA PHE A 148 -6.03 -1.26 7.85
C PHE A 148 -5.56 -0.56 6.57
N TRP A 149 -4.39 -0.90 6.03
CA TRP A 149 -3.87 -0.23 4.84
C TRP A 149 -4.66 -0.56 3.56
N ALA A 150 -5.27 -1.75 3.49
CA ALA A 150 -6.24 -2.05 2.44
C ALA A 150 -7.46 -1.13 2.53
N ALA A 151 -8.06 -0.99 3.71
CA ALA A 151 -9.21 -0.13 3.93
C ALA A 151 -8.88 1.36 3.74
N ALA A 152 -7.75 1.84 4.29
CA ALA A 152 -7.30 3.22 4.18
C ALA A 152 -6.97 3.62 2.73
N GLY A 153 -6.29 2.73 1.98
CA GLY A 153 -6.07 2.93 0.55
C GLY A 153 -7.39 3.00 -0.22
N TRP A 154 -8.37 2.18 0.13
CA TRP A 154 -9.68 2.21 -0.52
C TRP A 154 -10.48 3.48 -0.18
N ALA A 155 -10.54 3.86 1.10
CA ALA A 155 -11.17 5.09 1.57
C ALA A 155 -10.53 6.33 0.92
N GLY A 156 -9.19 6.36 0.85
CA GLY A 156 -8.45 7.43 0.18
C GLY A 156 -8.79 7.53 -1.30
N ALA A 157 -8.94 6.40 -2.01
CA ALA A 157 -9.38 6.41 -3.40
C ALA A 157 -10.82 6.98 -3.55
N ILE A 158 -11.75 6.61 -2.66
CA ILE A 158 -13.11 7.15 -2.66
C ILE A 158 -13.11 8.66 -2.40
N SER A 159 -12.28 9.14 -1.45
CA SER A 159 -12.24 10.56 -1.10
C SER A 159 -11.68 11.45 -2.20
N THR A 160 -10.86 10.91 -3.12
CA THR A 160 -10.35 11.69 -4.26
C THR A 160 -11.42 12.14 -5.25
N ASP A 161 -12.56 11.44 -5.33
CA ASP A 161 -13.68 11.78 -6.21
C ASP A 161 -14.99 11.17 -5.70
N VAL A 162 -15.71 11.94 -4.89
CA VAL A 162 -17.03 11.57 -4.34
C VAL A 162 -18.13 11.44 -5.40
N ASN A 163 -17.88 11.89 -6.64
CA ASN A 163 -18.84 11.75 -7.74
C ASN A 163 -18.62 10.43 -8.52
N ASN A 164 -17.54 9.70 -8.25
CA ASN A 164 -17.34 8.38 -8.82
C ASN A 164 -18.21 7.36 -8.07
N MET A 165 -19.47 7.26 -8.49
CA MET A 165 -20.47 6.39 -7.85
C MET A 165 -20.06 4.91 -7.82
N SER A 166 -19.25 4.45 -8.79
CA SER A 166 -18.71 3.09 -8.78
C SER A 166 -17.72 2.86 -7.64
N LEU A 167 -16.89 3.85 -7.28
CA LEU A 167 -16.03 3.76 -6.10
C LEU A 167 -16.82 3.93 -4.80
N VAL A 168 -17.76 4.89 -4.77
CA VAL A 168 -18.60 5.16 -3.59
C VAL A 168 -19.43 3.94 -3.20
N ALA A 169 -19.91 3.15 -4.17
CA ALA A 169 -20.66 1.92 -3.92
C ALA A 169 -19.88 0.87 -3.10
N GLU A 170 -18.54 0.97 -3.05
CA GLU A 170 -17.67 0.06 -2.29
C GLU A 170 -17.49 0.49 -0.83
N LEU A 171 -17.99 1.66 -0.42
CA LEU A 171 -17.83 2.20 0.94
C LEU A 171 -18.28 1.23 2.07
N PRO A 172 -19.39 0.47 1.95
CA PRO A 172 -19.78 -0.48 2.98
C PRO A 172 -18.73 -1.57 3.24
N ILE A 173 -17.96 -1.98 2.23
CA ILE A 173 -16.86 -2.95 2.38
C ILE A 173 -15.76 -2.32 3.23
N VAL A 174 -15.40 -1.07 2.93
CA VAL A 174 -14.38 -0.32 3.66
C VAL A 174 -14.78 -0.14 5.12
N GLU A 175 -16.03 0.22 5.40
CA GLU A 175 -16.53 0.37 6.76
C GLU A 175 -16.45 -0.94 7.55
N ALA A 176 -16.82 -2.07 6.95
CA ALA A 176 -16.74 -3.36 7.60
C ALA A 176 -15.29 -3.77 7.94
N MET A 177 -14.33 -3.43 7.07
CA MET A 177 -12.91 -3.71 7.32
C MET A 177 -12.32 -2.89 8.48
N MET A 178 -12.97 -1.79 8.88
CA MET A 178 -12.50 -0.87 9.93
C MET A 178 -13.21 -1.04 11.29
N ARG A 179 -14.17 -1.98 11.39
CA ARG A 179 -14.88 -2.29 12.64
C ARG A 179 -14.22 -3.47 13.35
#